data_AF-A0A328AZN0-F1
#
_entry.id   AF-A0A328AZN0-F1
#
_cell.length_a   1.000
_cell.length_b   1.000
_cell.length_c   1.000
_cell.angle_alpha   90.00
_cell.angle_beta   90.00
_cell.angle_gamma   90.00
#
_symmetry.space_group_name_H-M   'P 1'
#
loop_
_entity.id
_entity.type
_entity.pdbx_description
1 polymer ?
#
loop_
_entity_poly.entity_id
_entity_poly.type
_entity_poly.pdbx_seq_one_letter_code
_entity_poly.pdbx_strand_id
1 'polypeptide(L)' 'MDEPAEVRISRGQRLVEAVREDLELFGVAELEERIDVLRSEIARVQAQIERKRAGRAAADALFSSRSA' A
#
# COMPACT_ATOMS: atom_id res chain seq x y z
N MET A 1 -9.20 37.47 4.58
CA MET A 1 -8.81 36.24 5.31
C MET A 1 -8.62 35.20 4.24
N ASP A 2 -7.40 34.99 3.78
CA ASP A 2 -7.09 33.92 2.83
C ASP A 2 -7.25 32.59 3.57
N GLU A 3 -8.24 31.81 3.15
CA GLU A 3 -8.50 30.47 3.68
C GLU A 3 -7.28 29.58 3.35
N PRO A 4 -6.66 28.90 4.33
CA PRO A 4 -5.53 28.04 4.04
C PRO A 4 -6.00 26.93 3.10
N ALA A 5 -5.43 26.87 1.89
CA ALA A 5 -5.75 25.84 0.91
C ALA A 5 -5.55 24.47 1.55
N GLU A 6 -6.65 23.72 1.73
CA GLU A 6 -6.60 22.36 2.26
C GLU A 6 -5.70 21.51 1.36
N VAL A 7 -4.55 21.10 1.86
CA VAL A 7 -3.60 20.28 1.12
C VAL A 7 -4.21 18.89 0.95
N ARG A 8 -4.75 18.62 -0.25
CA ARG A 8 -5.30 17.30 -0.58
C ARG A 8 -4.17 16.26 -0.60
N ILE A 9 -4.16 15.38 0.38
CA ILE A 9 -3.24 14.24 0.44
C ILE A 9 -3.64 13.24 -0.65
N SER A 10 -2.74 12.99 -1.59
CA SER A 10 -2.96 12.02 -2.67
C SER A 10 -2.82 10.56 -2.17
N ARG A 11 -3.47 9.62 -2.87
CA ARG A 11 -3.40 8.19 -2.50
C ARG A 11 -1.96 7.70 -2.56
N GLY A 12 -1.50 7.05 -1.49
CA GLY A 12 -0.13 6.55 -1.39
C GLY A 12 0.92 7.61 -1.02
N GLN A 13 0.55 8.89 -0.91
CA GLN A 13 1.49 9.97 -0.62
C GLN A 13 2.27 9.77 0.67
N ARG A 14 1.61 9.33 1.75
CA ARG A 14 2.27 9.08 3.05
C ARG A 14 3.35 8.00 2.98
N LEU A 15 3.16 6.97 2.15
CA LEU A 15 4.17 5.94 1.95
C LEU A 15 5.37 6.49 1.17
N VAL A 16 5.12 7.33 0.16
CA VAL A 16 6.17 8.01 -0.59
C VAL A 16 6.97 8.97 0.30
N GLU A 17 6.29 9.72 1.15
CA GLU A 17 6.92 10.61 2.14
C GLU A 17 7.78 9.82 3.11
N ALA A 18 7.26 8.73 3.70
CA ALA A 18 8.03 7.87 4.59
C ALA A 18 9.33 7.39 3.92
N VAL A 19 9.26 6.82 2.72
CA VAL A 19 10.46 6.29 2.02
C VAL A 19 11.51 7.37 1.68
N ARG A 20 11.16 8.67 1.78
CA ARG A 20 12.08 9.80 1.55
C ARG A 20 12.67 10.39 2.84
N GLU A 21 12.26 9.92 4.01
CA GLU A 21 12.82 10.39 5.29
C GLU A 21 14.31 10.06 5.38
N ASP A 22 15.07 10.98 5.97
CA ASP A 22 16.50 10.80 6.23
C ASP A 22 16.69 9.83 7.41
N LEU A 23 17.22 8.63 7.11
CA LEU A 23 17.40 7.57 8.10
C LEU A 23 18.57 7.83 9.06
N GLU A 24 19.47 8.75 8.76
CA GLU A 24 20.57 9.11 9.69
C GLU A 24 20.05 9.77 10.98
N LEU A 25 18.83 10.30 10.95
CA LEU A 25 18.18 10.93 12.10
C LEU A 25 17.50 9.93 13.05
N PHE A 26 17.47 8.64 12.70
CA PHE A 26 16.76 7.59 13.45
C PHE A 26 17.74 6.73 14.25
N GLY A 27 17.34 6.37 15.47
CA GLY A 27 18.03 5.36 16.27
C GLY A 27 17.78 3.93 15.76
N VAL A 28 18.61 2.98 16.19
CA VAL A 28 18.49 1.56 15.79
C VAL A 28 17.10 0.99 16.10
N ALA A 29 16.57 1.23 17.31
CA ALA A 29 15.25 0.73 17.71
C ALA A 29 14.12 1.29 16.83
N GLU A 30 14.20 2.57 16.44
CA GLU A 30 13.21 3.19 15.56
C GLU A 30 13.29 2.61 14.14
N LEU A 31 14.51 2.31 13.67
CA LEU A 31 14.71 1.63 12.39
C LEU A 31 14.17 0.19 12.41
N GLU A 32 14.34 -0.53 13.52
CA GLU A 32 13.78 -1.87 13.72
C GLU A 32 12.23 -1.84 13.71
N GLU A 33 11.63 -0.92 14.47
CA GLU A 33 10.18 -0.72 14.48
C GLU A 33 9.66 -0.37 13.08
N ARG A 34 10.35 0.54 12.38
CA ARG A 34 10.03 0.91 11.00
C ARG A 34 10.04 -0.31 10.08
N ILE A 35 11.05 -1.18 10.18
CA ILE A 35 11.13 -2.41 9.39
C ILE A 35 9.93 -3.32 9.68
N ASP A 36 9.56 -3.50 10.93
CA ASP A 36 8.44 -4.37 11.32
C ASP A 36 7.10 -3.84 10.77
N VAL A 37 6.88 -2.53 10.84
CA VAL A 37 5.71 -1.88 10.23
C VAL A 37 5.69 -2.11 8.71
N LEU A 38 6.82 -1.91 8.02
CA LEU A 38 6.91 -2.09 6.57
C LEU A 38 6.68 -3.54 6.16
N ARG A 39 7.19 -4.51 6.92
CA ARG A 39 6.96 -5.95 6.66
C ARG A 39 5.50 -6.33 6.82
N SER A 40 4.85 -5.82 7.87
CA SER A 40 3.41 -6.01 8.07
C SER A 40 2.60 -5.42 6.91
N GLU A 41 3.00 -4.24 6.43
CA GLU A 41 2.36 -3.62 5.27
C GLU A 41 2.54 -4.43 3.99
N ILE A 42 3.74 -4.96 3.75
CA ILE A 42 4.01 -5.86 2.61
C ILE A 42 3.06 -7.06 2.64
N ALA A 43 2.93 -7.72 3.79
CA ALA A 43 2.03 -8.86 3.95
C ALA A 43 0.56 -8.48 3.68
N ARG A 44 0.12 -7.31 4.18
CA ARG A 44 -1.23 -6.78 3.94
C ARG A 44 -1.51 -6.55 2.46
N VAL A 45 -0.57 -5.93 1.75
CA VAL A 45 -0.67 -5.64 0.31
C VAL A 45 -0.68 -6.94 -0.50
N GLN A 46 0.22 -7.88 -0.19
CA GLN A 46 0.25 -9.19 -0.83
C GLN A 46 -1.09 -9.93 -0.67
N ALA A 47 -1.67 -9.95 0.53
CA ALA A 47 -2.98 -10.57 0.77
C ALA A 47 -4.11 -9.88 -0.04
N GLN A 48 -4.07 -8.56 -0.20
CA GLN A 48 -5.03 -7.85 -1.08
C GLN A 48 -4.85 -8.20 -2.56
N ILE A 49 -3.61 -8.31 -3.03
CA ILE A 49 -3.30 -8.70 -4.40
C ILE A 49 -3.84 -10.11 -4.67
N GLU A 50 -3.56 -11.06 -3.79
CA GLU A 50 -4.02 -12.45 -3.96
C GLU A 50 -5.54 -12.56 -3.98
N ARG A 51 -6.24 -11.85 -3.09
CA ARG A 51 -7.72 -11.77 -3.14
C ARG A 51 -8.23 -11.25 -4.49
N LYS A 52 -7.62 -10.19 -5.02
CA LYS A 52 -8.02 -9.59 -6.30
C LYS A 52 -7.74 -10.53 -7.47
N ARG A 53 -6.59 -11.22 -7.46
CA ARG A 53 -6.23 -12.23 -8.46
C ARG A 53 -7.21 -13.41 -8.45
N ALA A 54 -7.51 -13.94 -7.27
CA ALA A 54 -8.49 -15.02 -7.11
C ALA A 54 -9.88 -14.62 -7.62
N GLY A 55 -10.34 -13.40 -7.28
CA GLY A 55 -11.61 -12.88 -7.79
C GLY A 55 -11.63 -12.75 -9.32
N ARG A 56 -10.53 -12.30 -9.92
CA ARG A 56 -10.40 -12.23 -11.39
C ARG A 56 -10.43 -13.63 -12.02
N ALA A 57 -9.66 -14.57 -11.50
CA ALA A 57 -9.61 -15.93 -12.02
C ALA A 57 -10.99 -16.63 -11.96
N ALA A 58 -11.74 -16.41 -10.87
CA ALA A 58 -13.10 -16.93 -10.74
C ALA A 58 -14.07 -16.30 -11.76
N ALA A 59 -13.96 -14.99 -12.01
CA ALA A 59 -14.73 -14.31 -13.04
C ALA A 59 -14.37 -14.85 -14.44
N ASP A 60 -13.08 -14.95 -14.76
CA ASP A 60 -12.60 -15.44 -16.05
C ASP A 60 -13.11 -16.87 -16.33
N ALA A 61 -13.13 -17.75 -15.32
CA ALA A 61 -13.69 -19.10 -15.43
C ALA A 61 -15.22 -19.10 -15.71
N LEU A 62 -15.98 -18.23 -15.04
CA LEU A 62 -17.44 -18.12 -15.22
C LEU A 62 -17.84 -17.57 -16.59
N PHE A 63 -17.06 -16.62 -17.12
CA PHE A 63 -17.37 -15.97 -18.39
C PHE A 63 -16.80 -16.72 -19.60
N SER A 64 -15.64 -17.37 -19.47
CA SER A 64 -15.07 -18.21 -20.55
C SER A 64 -15.92 -19.45 -20.85
N SER A 65 -16.60 -20.03 -19.85
CA SER A 65 -17.49 -21.17 -20.05
C SER A 65 -18.83 -20.82 -20.74
N ARG A 66 -19.13 -19.53 -20.94
CA ARG A 66 -20.37 -19.05 -21.57
C ARG A 66 -20.17 -18.61 -23.03
N SER A 67 -18.93 -18.57 -23.50
CA SER A 67 -18.57 -18.17 -24.88
C SER A 67 -18.16 -19.36 -25.77
N ALA A 68 -18.18 -20.58 -25.24
CA ALA A 68 -18.02 -21.83 -25.98
C ALA A 68 -19.37 -22.56 -26.06
#